data_AF-A0A1G0P142-F1
#
_entry.id   AF-A0A1G0P142-F1
#
_cell.length_a   1.000
_cell.length_b   1.000
_cell.length_c   1.000
_cell.angle_alpha   90.00
_cell.angle_beta   90.00
_cell.angle_gamma   90.00
#
_symmetry.space_group_name_H-M   'P 1'
#
loop_
_entity.id
_entity.type
_entity.pdbx_description
1 polymer ?
#
loop_
_entity_poly.entity_id
_entity_poly.type
_entity_poly.pdbx_seq_one_letter_code
_entity_poly.pdbx_strand_id
1 'polypeptide(L)'
;MLKVNEIYFSIQGESSKAGLPCVFVRLTYCNLRCVYCDTEYAFYAGEDYSINSILSEVKKYNCRLVELTGGEPLVQTQSLDLMKKLCDEGYEVMLETGGSLSIKDVDPRVMIIMDLKCPSSGMMKKNFYENIDYLKLTDELKFVIGSREDYDWMKEIMEKYKLAKRFKILVSVVFDELEPVTLVEWVLQDKLNVRFQLQMHKFIWDPAAKGV
;
A
#
# COMPACT_ATOMS: atom_id res chain seq x y z
N MET A 1 19.96 5.76 -9.17
CA MET A 1 19.81 6.16 -7.76
C MET A 1 18.33 6.19 -7.46
N LEU A 2 17.97 5.98 -6.20
CA LEU A 2 16.62 6.14 -5.67
C LEU A 2 16.67 7.15 -4.53
N LYS A 3 15.70 8.06 -4.47
CA LYS A 3 15.49 8.97 -3.35
C LYS A 3 14.72 8.20 -2.27
N VAL A 4 15.40 7.88 -1.18
CA VAL A 4 14.87 7.08 -0.08
C VAL A 4 14.60 7.99 1.10
N ASN A 5 13.39 7.93 1.64
CA ASN A 5 13.00 8.68 2.82
C ASN A 5 13.48 7.96 4.09
N GLU A 6 13.22 6.66 4.19
CA GLU A 6 13.61 5.83 5.33
C GLU A 6 13.72 4.34 4.94
N ILE A 7 14.63 3.62 5.60
CA ILE A 7 14.69 2.15 5.59
C ILE A 7 14.69 1.68 7.04
N TYR A 8 13.65 0.96 7.44
CA TYR A 8 13.44 0.57 8.84
C TYR A 8 12.84 -0.82 8.95
N PHE A 9 12.93 -1.40 10.14
CA PHE A 9 12.43 -2.74 10.44
C PHE A 9 11.33 -2.67 11.48
N SER A 10 10.17 -3.21 11.13
CA SER A 10 8.93 -3.09 11.91
C SER A 10 8.06 -4.34 11.70
N ILE A 11 6.79 -4.27 12.10
CA ILE A 11 5.73 -5.22 11.83
C ILE A 11 4.83 -4.66 10.72
N GLN A 12 4.53 -5.46 9.70
CA GLN A 12 3.52 -5.12 8.70
C GLN A 12 2.17 -4.87 9.39
N GLY A 13 1.62 -3.67 9.21
CA GLY A 13 0.41 -3.22 9.89
C GLY A 13 -0.89 -3.56 9.16
N GLU A 14 -0.81 -3.91 7.88
CA GLU A 14 -1.95 -4.10 6.97
C GLU A 14 -1.75 -5.32 6.05
N SER A 15 -2.73 -5.60 5.19
CA SER A 15 -2.77 -6.73 4.25
C SER A 15 -2.88 -8.10 4.91
N SER A 16 -2.84 -9.16 4.11
CA SER A 16 -2.70 -10.52 4.62
C SER A 16 -1.38 -10.81 5.34
N LYS A 17 -0.40 -9.92 5.22
CA LYS A 17 0.90 -10.00 5.91
C LYS A 17 0.92 -9.26 7.25
N ALA A 18 -0.20 -8.65 7.67
CA ALA A 18 -0.31 -7.97 8.95
C ALA A 18 0.15 -8.86 10.12
N GLY A 19 1.01 -8.32 10.99
CA GLY A 19 1.59 -9.06 12.14
C GLY A 19 2.98 -9.67 11.88
N LEU A 20 3.46 -9.68 10.63
CA LEU A 20 4.77 -10.22 10.31
C LEU A 20 5.89 -9.16 10.40
N PRO A 21 7.09 -9.53 10.87
CA PRO A 21 8.27 -8.66 10.73
C PRO A 21 8.54 -8.33 9.26
N CYS A 22 8.82 -7.06 8.97
CA CYS A 22 8.98 -6.53 7.63
C CYS A 22 10.03 -5.42 7.61
N VAL A 23 10.91 -5.44 6.60
CA VAL A 23 11.76 -4.29 6.28
C VAL A 23 11.02 -3.37 5.33
N PHE A 24 10.83 -2.12 5.70
CA PHE A 24 10.21 -1.12 4.86
C PHE A 24 11.29 -0.31 4.15
N VAL A 25 11.14 -0.15 2.84
CA VAL A 25 11.91 0.78 2.02
C VAL A 25 10.95 1.86 1.57
N ARG A 26 10.93 2.99 2.29
CA ARG A 26 10.06 4.12 1.99
C ARG A 26 10.75 5.06 1.01
N LEU A 27 10.21 5.15 -0.20
CA LEU A 27 10.68 6.05 -1.24
C LEU A 27 10.09 7.47 -1.09
N THR A 28 10.81 8.45 -1.61
CA THR A 28 10.38 9.85 -1.69
C THR A 28 9.58 10.11 -2.97
N TYR A 29 8.73 11.13 -2.92
CA TYR A 29 7.87 11.67 -3.99
C TYR A 29 6.57 10.90 -4.22
N CYS A 30 5.47 11.63 -4.31
CA CYS A 30 4.17 11.09 -4.69
C CYS A 30 3.53 11.99 -5.75
N ASN A 31 2.86 11.40 -6.73
CA ASN A 31 2.06 12.13 -7.73
C ASN A 31 0.62 12.40 -7.24
N LEU A 32 0.25 11.95 -6.04
CA LEU A 32 -1.04 12.18 -5.39
C LEU A 32 -0.91 13.16 -4.21
N ARG A 33 -2.02 13.78 -3.82
CA ARG A 33 -2.13 14.67 -2.65
C ARG A 33 -3.40 14.33 -1.86
N CYS A 34 -3.48 13.08 -1.39
CA CYS A 34 -4.65 12.61 -0.68
C CYS A 34 -4.95 13.48 0.54
N VAL A 35 -6.21 13.82 0.76
CA VAL A 35 -6.65 14.70 1.86
C VAL A 35 -6.22 14.17 3.24
N TYR A 36 -6.21 12.85 3.42
CA TYR A 36 -5.86 12.16 4.66
C TYR A 36 -4.49 11.44 4.60
N CYS A 37 -3.52 11.97 3.87
CA CYS A 37 -2.19 11.33 3.78
C CYS A 37 -1.48 11.35 5.13
N ASP A 38 -1.12 10.18 5.66
CA ASP A 38 -0.36 10.04 6.91
C ASP A 38 1.16 10.16 6.72
N THR A 39 1.64 10.17 5.46
CA THR A 39 3.06 10.23 5.12
C THR A 39 3.44 11.42 4.24
N GLU A 40 2.86 12.60 4.46
CA GLU A 40 3.19 13.81 3.67
C GLU A 40 4.68 14.17 3.69
N TYR A 41 5.39 13.81 4.77
CA TYR A 41 6.84 14.01 4.90
C TYR A 41 7.64 13.27 3.81
N ALA A 42 7.10 12.19 3.24
CA ALA A 42 7.70 11.44 2.15
C ALA A 42 7.62 12.18 0.79
N PHE A 43 6.97 13.36 0.70
CA PHE A 43 6.88 14.09 -0.57
C PHE A 43 8.16 14.87 -0.94
N TYR A 44 8.99 15.23 0.04
CA TYR A 44 10.09 16.18 -0.18
C TYR A 44 11.44 15.74 0.41
N ALA A 45 11.43 15.04 1.54
CA ALA A 45 12.64 14.64 2.26
C ALA A 45 13.20 13.31 1.74
N GLY A 46 14.51 13.11 1.87
CA GLY A 46 15.17 11.84 1.58
C GLY A 46 16.60 12.00 1.07
N GLU A 47 17.31 10.90 1.00
CA GLU A 47 18.71 10.81 0.57
C GLU A 47 18.82 9.91 -0.66
N ASP A 48 19.86 10.15 -1.46
CA ASP A 48 20.09 9.39 -2.69
C ASP A 48 20.83 8.10 -2.38
N TYR A 49 20.16 6.97 -2.58
CA TYR A 49 20.73 5.64 -2.41
C TYR A 49 20.97 4.96 -3.75
N SER A 50 22.08 4.23 -3.85
CA SER A 50 22.24 3.24 -4.92
C SER A 50 21.42 2.00 -4.57
N ILE A 51 20.98 1.23 -5.57
CA ILE A 51 20.27 -0.04 -5.30
C ILE A 51 21.12 -0.97 -4.43
N ASN A 52 22.43 -1.04 -4.68
CA ASN A 52 23.34 -1.87 -3.89
C ASN A 52 23.42 -1.41 -2.43
N SER A 53 23.35 -0.10 -2.18
CA SER A 53 23.30 0.47 -0.83
C SER A 53 22.00 0.06 -0.13
N ILE A 54 20.85 0.16 -0.81
CA ILE A 54 19.55 -0.28 -0.27
C ILE A 54 19.59 -1.78 0.08
N LEU A 55 20.04 -2.63 -0.84
CA LEU A 55 20.19 -4.07 -0.58
C LEU A 55 21.09 -4.34 0.64
N SER A 56 22.18 -3.60 0.78
CA SER A 56 23.09 -3.74 1.91
C SER A 56 22.45 -3.33 3.24
N GLU A 57 21.63 -2.27 3.26
CA GLU A 57 20.86 -1.87 4.44
C GLU A 57 19.80 -2.93 4.80
N VAL A 58 19.01 -3.38 3.82
CA VAL A 58 17.97 -4.40 4.01
C VAL A 58 18.55 -5.70 4.60
N LYS A 59 19.73 -6.12 4.13
CA LYS A 59 20.44 -7.31 4.64
C LYS A 59 20.75 -7.27 6.14
N LYS A 60 20.94 -6.08 6.73
CA LYS A 60 21.29 -5.95 8.15
C LYS A 60 20.20 -6.47 9.09
N TYR A 61 18.94 -6.47 8.64
CA TYR A 61 17.79 -6.82 9.47
C TYR A 61 17.50 -8.32 9.55
N ASN A 62 18.15 -9.15 8.71
CA ASN A 62 17.92 -10.60 8.66
C ASN A 62 16.42 -11.00 8.57
N CYS A 63 15.64 -10.21 7.83
CA CYS A 63 14.22 -10.43 7.59
C CYS A 63 13.99 -10.65 6.10
N ARG A 64 13.17 -11.65 5.74
CA ARG A 64 12.90 -12.00 4.34
C ARG A 64 11.82 -11.14 3.69
N LEU A 65 10.92 -10.56 4.49
CA LEU A 65 9.81 -9.76 3.98
C LEU A 65 10.27 -8.31 3.83
N VAL A 66 10.13 -7.77 2.63
CA VAL A 66 10.49 -6.39 2.31
C VAL A 66 9.33 -5.72 1.61
N GLU A 67 8.90 -4.56 2.10
CA GLU A 67 7.88 -3.75 1.46
C GLU A 67 8.49 -2.47 0.90
N LEU A 68 8.29 -2.23 -0.39
CA LEU A 68 8.49 -0.93 -0.99
C LEU A 68 7.20 -0.12 -0.86
N THR A 69 7.31 1.06 -0.27
CA THR A 69 6.22 2.00 -0.01
C THR A 69 6.77 3.44 -0.11
N GLY A 70 6.01 4.42 0.38
CA GLY A 70 6.42 5.82 0.54
C GLY A 70 5.56 6.76 -0.26
N GLY A 71 6.05 7.97 -0.56
CA GLY A 71 5.44 8.59 -1.72
C GLY A 71 5.48 7.58 -2.88
N GLU A 72 4.43 7.53 -3.71
CA GLU A 72 4.20 6.50 -4.75
C GLU A 72 5.50 5.87 -5.33
N PRO A 73 5.84 4.61 -4.98
CA PRO A 73 7.12 4.00 -5.37
C PRO A 73 7.37 3.97 -6.88
N LEU A 74 6.29 3.89 -7.67
CA LEU A 74 6.36 3.83 -9.13
C LEU A 74 6.66 5.19 -9.79
N VAL A 75 6.70 6.29 -9.02
CA VAL A 75 7.21 7.59 -9.52
C VAL A 75 8.69 7.49 -9.87
N GLN A 76 9.45 6.68 -9.13
CA GLN A 76 10.86 6.45 -9.39
C GLN A 76 11.05 5.14 -10.15
N THR A 77 11.23 5.20 -11.47
CA THR A 77 11.27 4.00 -12.34
C THR A 77 12.32 2.96 -11.95
N GLN A 78 13.41 3.38 -11.29
CA GLN A 78 14.44 2.50 -10.74
C GLN A 78 13.94 1.60 -9.60
N SER A 79 12.74 1.85 -9.04
CA SER A 79 12.13 0.98 -8.03
C SER A 79 11.79 -0.40 -8.62
N LEU A 80 11.50 -0.48 -9.92
CA LEU A 80 11.31 -1.74 -10.64
C LEU A 80 12.57 -2.63 -10.57
N ASP A 81 13.74 -2.03 -10.81
CA ASP A 81 15.03 -2.73 -10.74
C ASP A 81 15.37 -3.17 -9.31
N LEU A 82 15.03 -2.34 -8.31
CA LEU A 82 15.21 -2.68 -6.90
C LEU A 82 14.35 -3.89 -6.50
N MET A 83 13.05 -3.88 -6.83
CA MET A 83 12.16 -5.00 -6.53
C MET A 83 12.63 -6.29 -7.18
N LYS A 84 13.00 -6.24 -8.46
CA LYS A 84 13.55 -7.39 -9.18
C LYS A 84 14.79 -7.96 -8.48
N LYS A 85 15.75 -7.11 -8.10
CA LYS A 85 16.97 -7.54 -7.41
C LYS A 85 16.71 -8.12 -6.02
N LEU A 86 15.77 -7.55 -5.27
CA LEU A 86 15.34 -8.13 -3.98
C LEU A 86 14.75 -9.54 -4.19
N CYS A 87 13.89 -9.72 -5.20
CA CYS A 87 13.38 -11.04 -5.55
C CYS A 87 14.50 -12.00 -6.00
N ASP A 88 15.50 -11.53 -6.74
CA ASP A 88 16.66 -12.33 -7.17
C ASP A 88 17.52 -12.79 -5.98
N GLU A 89 17.59 -12.00 -4.91
CA GLU A 89 18.24 -12.37 -3.65
C GLU A 89 17.36 -13.23 -2.71
N GLY A 90 16.16 -13.59 -3.16
CA GLY A 90 15.25 -14.50 -2.45
C GLY A 90 14.37 -13.85 -1.38
N TYR A 91 14.26 -12.51 -1.36
CA TYR A 91 13.30 -11.82 -0.50
C TYR A 91 11.86 -12.03 -0.97
N GLU A 92 10.93 -12.05 -0.02
CA GLU A 92 9.50 -11.85 -0.30
C GLU A 92 9.25 -10.35 -0.42
N VAL A 93 8.90 -9.88 -1.61
CA VAL A 93 8.78 -8.44 -1.90
C VAL A 93 7.32 -8.04 -2.03
N MET A 94 6.95 -6.98 -1.32
CA MET A 94 5.66 -6.31 -1.42
C MET A 94 5.83 -4.92 -2.04
N LEU A 95 4.83 -4.49 -2.80
CA LEU A 95 4.68 -3.13 -3.30
C LEU A 95 3.36 -2.57 -2.79
N GLU A 96 3.43 -1.51 -1.98
CA GLU A 96 2.27 -0.68 -1.68
C GLU A 96 2.21 0.48 -2.69
N THR A 97 1.12 0.58 -3.44
CA THR A 97 0.93 1.60 -4.48
C THR A 97 -0.46 2.21 -4.42
N GLY A 98 -0.59 3.49 -4.75
CA GLY A 98 -1.86 4.18 -4.86
C GLY A 98 -2.58 3.94 -6.18
N GLY A 99 -2.06 3.07 -7.06
CA GLY A 99 -2.73 2.62 -8.28
C GLY A 99 -2.91 3.71 -9.34
N SER A 100 -2.20 4.83 -9.23
CA SER A 100 -2.30 5.96 -10.17
C SER A 100 -1.29 5.91 -11.32
N LEU A 101 -0.32 5.00 -11.23
CA LEU A 101 0.70 4.72 -12.25
C LEU A 101 0.58 3.25 -12.66
N SER A 102 1.04 2.94 -13.88
CA SER A 102 0.97 1.58 -14.43
C SER A 102 1.79 0.59 -13.60
N ILE A 103 1.18 -0.53 -13.21
CA ILE A 103 1.86 -1.65 -12.54
C ILE A 103 2.38 -2.72 -13.51
N LYS A 104 2.18 -2.53 -14.82
CA LYS A 104 2.44 -3.54 -15.86
C LYS A 104 3.86 -4.12 -15.83
N ASP A 105 4.85 -3.27 -15.53
CA ASP A 105 6.27 -3.62 -15.59
C ASP A 105 6.83 -4.05 -14.22
N VAL A 106 5.97 -4.20 -13.20
CA VAL A 106 6.36 -4.75 -11.89
C VAL A 106 6.69 -6.24 -12.04
N ASP A 107 7.81 -6.67 -11.43
CA ASP A 107 8.24 -8.07 -11.48
C ASP A 107 7.12 -8.99 -10.97
N PRO A 108 6.76 -10.07 -11.69
CA PRO A 108 5.63 -10.93 -11.35
C PRO A 108 5.77 -11.67 -10.02
N ARG A 109 6.97 -11.71 -9.41
CA ARG A 109 7.19 -12.27 -8.08
C ARG A 109 6.79 -11.32 -6.94
N VAL A 110 6.62 -10.03 -7.23
CA VAL A 110 6.22 -9.01 -6.25
C VAL A 110 4.73 -9.14 -5.97
N MET A 111 4.38 -9.15 -4.68
CA MET A 111 3.01 -9.04 -4.22
C MET A 111 2.58 -7.57 -4.21
N ILE A 112 1.52 -7.24 -4.93
CA ILE A 112 1.04 -5.86 -5.04
C ILE A 112 -0.12 -5.66 -4.08
N ILE A 113 -0.02 -4.62 -3.25
CA ILE A 113 -1.11 -4.08 -2.45
C ILE A 113 -1.50 -2.75 -3.09
N MET A 114 -2.54 -2.76 -3.92
CA MET A 114 -2.99 -1.55 -4.63
C MET A 114 -4.17 -0.90 -3.91
N ASP A 115 -3.97 0.33 -3.46
CA ASP A 115 -5.00 1.15 -2.81
C ASP A 115 -5.73 2.02 -3.83
N LEU A 116 -6.96 1.62 -4.17
CA LEU A 116 -7.83 2.41 -5.04
C LEU A 116 -8.39 3.59 -4.26
N LYS A 117 -8.05 4.79 -4.71
CA LYS A 117 -8.36 6.02 -3.98
C LYS A 117 -9.86 6.32 -4.05
N CYS A 118 -10.51 6.31 -2.90
CA CYS A 118 -11.93 6.64 -2.71
C CYS A 118 -12.20 8.15 -2.96
N PRO A 119 -13.46 8.56 -3.18
CA PRO A 119 -13.86 9.96 -3.32
C PRO A 119 -13.26 10.91 -2.26
N SER A 120 -13.33 10.55 -0.98
CA SER A 120 -12.82 11.37 0.13
C SER A 120 -11.32 11.66 0.06
N SER A 121 -10.55 10.84 -0.66
CA SER A 121 -9.13 11.11 -0.88
C SER A 121 -8.88 12.41 -1.65
N GLY A 122 -9.87 12.92 -2.38
CA GLY A 122 -9.70 13.98 -3.38
C GLY A 122 -8.93 13.53 -4.63
N MET A 123 -8.52 12.26 -4.69
CA MET A 123 -7.62 11.70 -5.71
C MET A 123 -8.27 10.57 -6.53
N MET A 124 -9.55 10.26 -6.33
CA MET A 124 -10.28 9.20 -7.06
C MET A 124 -10.11 9.25 -8.59
N LYS A 125 -10.07 10.46 -9.17
CA LYS A 125 -9.92 10.65 -10.62
C LYS A 125 -8.53 10.25 -11.16
N LYS A 126 -7.56 10.00 -10.27
CA LYS A 126 -6.20 9.57 -10.61
C LYS A 126 -6.04 8.05 -10.64
N ASN A 127 -7.04 7.27 -10.22
CA ASN A 127 -6.99 5.81 -10.31
C ASN A 127 -6.81 5.38 -11.77
N PHE A 128 -5.77 4.56 -12.04
CA PHE A 128 -5.50 3.99 -13.35
C PHE A 128 -6.09 2.58 -13.40
N TYR A 129 -7.35 2.47 -13.84
CA TYR A 129 -8.16 1.26 -13.73
C TYR A 129 -7.64 0.09 -14.57
N GLU A 130 -6.85 0.35 -15.61
CA GLU A 130 -6.15 -0.67 -16.41
C GLU A 130 -5.23 -1.54 -15.54
N ASN A 131 -4.77 -1.03 -14.39
CA ASN A 131 -4.03 -1.82 -13.42
C ASN A 131 -4.79 -3.05 -12.93
N ILE A 132 -6.12 -3.01 -12.90
CA ILE A 132 -6.95 -4.16 -12.48
C ILE A 132 -6.69 -5.39 -13.35
N ASP A 133 -6.34 -5.20 -14.62
CA ASP A 133 -6.06 -6.29 -15.56
C ASP A 133 -4.62 -6.81 -15.47
N TYR A 134 -3.72 -6.05 -14.83
CA TYR A 134 -2.34 -6.47 -14.55
C TYR A 134 -2.19 -7.15 -13.18
N LEU A 135 -3.16 -6.98 -12.28
CA LEU A 135 -3.14 -7.64 -10.97
C LEU A 135 -3.25 -9.17 -11.08
N LYS A 136 -2.49 -9.85 -10.22
CA LYS A 136 -2.48 -11.30 -10.06
C LYS A 136 -3.45 -11.73 -8.96
N LEU A 137 -3.82 -13.00 -8.93
CA LEU A 137 -4.67 -13.57 -7.87
C LEU A 137 -4.05 -13.49 -6.46
N THR A 138 -2.72 -13.39 -6.40
CA THR A 138 -1.96 -13.24 -5.15
C THR A 138 -1.89 -11.79 -4.67
N ASP A 139 -2.28 -10.84 -5.50
CA ASP A 139 -2.27 -9.41 -5.15
C ASP A 139 -3.55 -9.04 -4.39
N GLU A 140 -3.52 -7.92 -3.67
CA GLU A 140 -4.63 -7.46 -2.84
C GLU A 140 -5.03 -6.04 -3.23
N LEU A 141 -6.35 -5.81 -3.22
CA LEU A 141 -6.92 -4.48 -3.47
C LEU A 141 -7.39 -3.89 -2.15
N LYS A 142 -6.94 -2.68 -1.86
CA LYS A 142 -7.27 -1.95 -0.64
C LYS A 142 -8.21 -0.79 -0.96
N PHE A 143 -9.15 -0.55 -0.05
CA PHE A 143 -9.98 0.64 0.01
C PHE A 143 -9.89 1.23 1.42
N VAL A 144 -9.49 2.51 1.52
CA VAL A 144 -9.52 3.26 2.77
C VAL A 144 -10.78 4.13 2.77
N ILE A 145 -11.72 3.84 3.68
CA ILE A 145 -13.07 4.38 3.71
C ILE A 145 -13.16 5.50 4.76
N GLY A 146 -13.40 6.73 4.33
CA GLY A 146 -13.59 7.88 5.24
C GLY A 146 -15.06 8.24 5.43
N SER A 147 -15.94 7.77 4.55
CA SER A 147 -17.34 8.17 4.53
C SER A 147 -18.27 7.08 4.00
N ARG A 148 -19.59 7.32 4.15
CA ARG A 148 -20.60 6.47 3.51
C ARG A 148 -20.54 6.53 1.98
N GLU A 149 -20.19 7.69 1.43
CA GLU A 149 -19.99 7.86 -0.02
C GLU A 149 -18.86 6.96 -0.53
N ASP A 150 -17.74 6.88 0.17
CA ASP A 150 -16.63 5.99 -0.19
C ASP A 150 -17.05 4.52 -0.16
N TYR A 151 -17.83 4.13 0.85
CA TYR A 151 -18.32 2.76 1.00
C TYR A 151 -19.27 2.36 -0.14
N ASP A 152 -20.21 3.24 -0.47
CA ASP A 152 -21.14 2.99 -1.58
C ASP A 152 -20.40 2.99 -2.93
N TRP A 153 -19.45 3.91 -3.14
CA TRP A 153 -18.56 3.92 -4.30
C TRP A 153 -17.72 2.63 -4.41
N MET A 154 -17.14 2.15 -3.31
CA MET A 154 -16.38 0.91 -3.28
C MET A 154 -17.23 -0.26 -3.79
N LYS A 155 -18.48 -0.39 -3.33
CA LYS A 155 -19.39 -1.45 -3.78
C LYS A 155 -19.65 -1.37 -5.29
N GLU A 156 -19.86 -0.16 -5.83
CA GLU A 156 -20.05 0.03 -7.26
C GLU A 156 -18.83 -0.41 -8.07
N ILE A 157 -17.62 -0.03 -7.64
CA ILE A 157 -16.37 -0.44 -8.28
C ILE A 157 -16.14 -1.95 -8.16
N MET A 158 -16.41 -2.54 -6.99
CA MET A 158 -16.32 -3.98 -6.78
C MET A 158 -17.22 -4.75 -7.74
N GLU A 159 -18.47 -4.33 -7.93
CA GLU A 159 -19.39 -4.98 -8.85
C GLU A 159 -18.97 -4.77 -10.30
N LYS A 160 -18.67 -3.52 -10.69
CA LYS A 160 -18.27 -3.15 -12.06
C LYS A 160 -17.10 -3.99 -12.57
N TYR A 161 -16.07 -4.19 -11.74
CA TYR A 161 -14.86 -4.94 -12.10
C TYR A 161 -14.83 -6.37 -11.57
N LYS A 162 -15.90 -6.82 -10.90
CA LYS A 162 -16.04 -8.14 -10.27
C LYS A 162 -14.88 -8.45 -9.32
N LEU A 163 -14.43 -7.45 -8.56
CA LEU A 163 -13.18 -7.49 -7.81
C LEU A 163 -13.14 -8.62 -6.78
N ALA A 164 -14.21 -8.80 -6.00
CA ALA A 164 -14.30 -9.83 -4.97
C ALA A 164 -14.28 -11.28 -5.51
N LYS A 165 -14.46 -11.47 -6.82
CA LYS A 165 -14.32 -12.78 -7.48
C LYS A 165 -12.89 -13.06 -7.95
N ARG A 166 -12.06 -12.02 -8.02
CA ARG A 166 -10.71 -12.05 -8.60
C ARG A 166 -9.62 -11.91 -7.54
N PHE A 167 -9.87 -11.09 -6.52
CA PHE A 167 -8.83 -10.64 -5.59
C PHE A 167 -9.34 -10.66 -4.16
N LYS A 168 -8.40 -10.67 -3.20
CA LYS A 168 -8.73 -10.34 -1.83
C LYS A 168 -8.94 -8.83 -1.73
N ILE A 169 -10.11 -8.44 -1.20
CA ILE A 169 -10.47 -7.05 -0.99
C ILE A 169 -10.24 -6.72 0.48
N LEU A 170 -9.41 -5.73 0.73
CA LEU A 170 -9.10 -5.19 2.04
C LEU A 170 -9.86 -3.87 2.22
N VAL A 171 -10.49 -3.70 3.37
CA VAL A 171 -11.17 -2.46 3.73
C VAL A 171 -10.68 -2.00 5.09
N SER A 172 -10.31 -0.73 5.18
CA SER A 172 -9.94 -0.05 6.42
C SER A 172 -10.63 1.30 6.48
N VAL A 173 -10.58 1.94 7.65
CA VAL A 173 -11.10 3.30 7.83
C VAL A 173 -10.00 4.33 7.58
N VAL A 174 -10.38 5.53 7.15
CA VAL A 174 -9.54 6.71 7.35
C VAL A 174 -9.47 6.97 8.86
N PHE A 175 -8.26 6.92 9.41
CA PHE A 175 -8.02 7.09 10.84
C PHE A 175 -8.54 8.45 11.33
N ASP A 176 -9.18 8.48 12.50
CA ASP A 176 -9.85 9.64 13.10
C ASP A 176 -11.01 10.28 12.29
N GLU A 177 -11.37 9.78 11.10
CA GLU A 177 -12.52 10.27 10.33
C GLU A 177 -13.73 9.33 10.38
N LEU A 178 -13.51 8.02 10.36
CA LEU A 178 -14.57 7.01 10.44
C LEU A 178 -14.28 5.99 11.53
N GLU A 179 -15.22 5.85 12.47
CA GLU A 179 -15.12 4.84 13.52
C GLU A 179 -15.13 3.41 12.93
N PRO A 180 -14.17 2.54 13.29
CA PRO A 180 -14.09 1.16 12.83
C PRO A 180 -15.41 0.38 12.92
N VAL A 181 -16.15 0.55 14.02
CA VAL A 181 -17.42 -0.15 14.25
C VAL A 181 -18.44 0.17 13.16
N THR A 182 -18.47 1.42 12.69
CA THR A 182 -19.40 1.87 11.66
C THR A 182 -19.18 1.14 10.34
N LEU A 183 -17.92 1.03 9.89
CA LEU A 183 -17.58 0.30 8.67
C LEU A 183 -17.87 -1.20 8.80
N VAL A 184 -17.55 -1.79 9.96
CA VAL A 184 -17.84 -3.21 10.24
C VAL A 184 -19.34 -3.48 10.17
N GLU A 185 -20.17 -2.64 10.78
CA GLU A 185 -21.63 -2.77 10.73
C GLU A 185 -22.16 -2.70 9.30
N TRP A 186 -21.66 -1.77 8.47
CA TRP A 186 -22.04 -1.70 7.06
C TRP A 186 -21.69 -2.97 6.29
N VAL A 187 -20.45 -3.46 6.46
CA VAL A 187 -19.97 -4.70 5.82
C VAL A 187 -20.82 -5.90 6.23
N LEU A 188 -21.15 -6.02 7.52
CA LEU A 188 -21.98 -7.11 8.05
C LEU A 188 -23.42 -7.03 7.54
N GLN A 189 -24.00 -5.82 7.52
CA GLN A 189 -25.36 -5.59 7.03
C GLN A 189 -25.50 -5.96 5.55
N ASP A 190 -24.55 -5.55 4.72
CA ASP A 190 -24.54 -5.82 3.29
C ASP A 190 -23.99 -7.23 2.94
N LYS A 191 -23.49 -7.97 3.95
CA LYS A 191 -22.89 -9.31 3.81
C LYS A 191 -21.78 -9.34 2.77
N LEU A 192 -20.95 -8.31 2.73
CA LEU A 192 -19.88 -8.18 1.73
C LEU A 192 -18.78 -9.21 1.99
N ASN A 193 -18.29 -9.83 0.90
CA ASN A 193 -17.11 -10.70 0.95
C ASN A 193 -15.82 -9.86 0.85
N VAL A 194 -15.49 -9.19 1.96
CA VAL A 194 -14.28 -8.35 2.10
C VAL A 194 -13.59 -8.67 3.42
N ARG A 195 -12.31 -8.33 3.53
CA ARG A 195 -11.54 -8.38 4.78
C ARG A 195 -11.46 -6.99 5.38
N PHE A 196 -12.17 -6.76 6.47
CA PHE A 196 -11.90 -5.61 7.32
C PHE A 196 -10.53 -5.76 8.01
N GLN A 197 -9.77 -4.66 8.09
CA GLN A 197 -8.51 -4.61 8.81
C GLN A 197 -8.33 -3.26 9.52
N LEU A 198 -7.72 -3.29 10.70
CA LEU A 198 -7.18 -2.10 11.33
C LEU A 198 -5.81 -1.76 10.71
N GLN A 199 -5.45 -0.48 10.73
CA GLN A 199 -4.07 -0.05 10.50
C GLN A 199 -3.27 -0.31 11.77
N MET A 200 -2.88 -1.57 11.98
CA MET A 200 -2.43 -2.08 13.28
C MET A 200 -1.27 -1.27 13.87
N HIS A 201 -0.37 -0.75 13.03
CA HIS A 201 0.76 0.08 13.45
C HIS A 201 0.33 1.34 14.22
N LYS A 202 -0.83 1.94 13.90
CA LYS A 202 -1.38 3.12 14.60
C LYS A 202 -1.87 2.83 16.03
N PHE A 203 -2.01 1.56 16.38
CA PHE A 203 -2.39 1.12 17.73
C PHE A 203 -1.19 0.57 18.53
N ILE A 204 -0.10 0.22 17.85
CA ILE A 204 1.13 -0.27 18.48
C ILE A 204 2.03 0.91 18.86
N TRP A 205 2.17 1.87 17.96
CA TRP A 205 2.98 3.07 18.15
C TRP A 205 2.13 4.34 18.07
N ASP A 206 2.70 5.46 18.52
CA ASP A 206 2.11 6.77 18.32
C ASP A 206 1.87 6.99 16.81
N PRO A 207 0.66 7.41 16.36
CA PRO A 207 0.38 7.63 14.94
C PRO A 207 1.30 8.65 14.25
N ALA A 208 1.95 9.54 15.00
CA ALA A 208 2.92 10.50 14.49
C ALA A 208 4.37 9.97 14.48
N ALA A 209 4.62 8.77 15.01
CA ALA A 209 5.94 8.16 15.01
C ALA A 209 6.39 7.78 13.60
N LYS A 210 7.69 7.93 13.34
CA LYS A 210 8.34 7.62 12.05
C LYS A 210 9.32 6.49 12.23
N GLY A 211 9.50 5.68 11.20
CA GLY A 211 10.44 4.55 11.21
C GLY A 211 10.13 3.49 12.28
N VAL A 212 8.86 3.36 12.67
CA VAL A 212 8.38 2.40 13.67
C VAL A 212 7.48 1.35 13.06
#